data_AF-R8ZZN3-F1
#
_entry.id   AF-R8ZZN3-F1
#
_cell.length_a   1.000
_cell.length_b   1.000
_cell.length_c   1.000
_cell.angle_alpha   90.00
_cell.angle_beta   90.00
_cell.angle_gamma   90.00
#
_symmetry.space_group_name_H-M   'P 1'
#
loop_
_entity.id
_entity.type
_entity.pdbx_description
1 polymer ?
#
loop_
_entity_poly.entity_id
_entity_poly.type
_entity_poly.pdbx_seq_one_letter_code
_entity_poly.pdbx_strand_id
1 'polypeptide(L)'
;MKWFVLYEFICTGIRNRWKVIESQLMTLYRSPFFFVFLYLFLYGFHCLWNWSEFMNINRNLELSAINSGQQVSLWSLYPFQIVSVLLVGVLYFLVSLSINLLFSFGKKAKETFRTNITDFFRSLTRQFFQFVCILFIGNQCLGFFQYRIYYSVLVVMFWTGLFLFFIIQNGELYKRLFVSSDRSVSFLSHSLGYVNPILFMFFVLVLANV
;
A
#
# COMPACT_ATOMS: atom_id res chain seq x y z
N MET A 1 -44.81 32.29 4.79
CA MET A 1 -43.84 32.58 3.72
C MET A 1 -42.39 32.78 4.20
N LYS A 2 -42.09 33.60 5.22
CA LYS A 2 -40.70 33.88 5.64
C LYS A 2 -39.89 32.67 6.15
N TRP A 3 -40.54 31.71 6.81
CA TRP A 3 -39.88 30.50 7.33
C TRP A 3 -39.42 29.52 6.25
N PHE A 4 -40.16 29.45 5.14
CA PHE A 4 -39.83 28.56 4.02
C PHE A 4 -38.57 29.05 3.29
N VAL A 5 -38.46 30.37 3.09
CA VAL A 5 -37.27 31.01 2.49
C VAL A 5 -36.04 30.85 3.39
N LEU A 6 -36.19 30.99 4.71
CA LEU A 6 -35.10 30.77 5.66
C LEU A 6 -34.63 29.31 5.67
N TYR A 7 -35.56 28.36 5.66
CA TYR A 7 -35.27 26.93 5.56
C TYR A 7 -34.54 26.59 4.25
N GLU A 8 -35.02 27.12 3.13
CA GLU A 8 -34.42 26.89 1.81
C GLU A 8 -33.01 27.48 1.71
N PHE A 9 -32.78 28.65 2.34
CA PHE A 9 -31.46 29.28 2.44
C PHE A 9 -30.48 28.47 3.31
N ILE A 10 -30.94 27.94 4.45
CA ILE A 10 -30.12 27.07 5.31
C ILE A 10 -29.79 25.76 4.59
N CYS A 11 -30.77 25.12 3.95
CA CYS A 11 -30.58 23.88 3.19
C CYS A 11 -29.64 24.07 2.00
N THR A 12 -29.73 25.18 1.26
CA THR A 12 -28.78 25.50 0.18
C THR A 12 -27.38 25.79 0.72
N GLY A 13 -27.26 26.48 1.85
CA GLY A 13 -25.99 26.68 2.55
C GLY A 13 -25.31 25.37 2.96
N ILE A 14 -26.07 24.43 3.56
CA ILE A 14 -25.58 23.10 3.94
C ILE A 14 -25.17 22.30 2.70
N ARG A 15 -26.02 22.27 1.65
CA ARG A 15 -25.71 21.56 0.40
C ARG A 15 -24.44 22.09 -0.27
N ASN A 16 -24.24 23.40 -0.29
CA ASN A 16 -23.05 24.00 -0.86
C ASN A 16 -21.79 23.66 -0.04
N ARG A 17 -21.87 23.69 1.30
CA ARG A 17 -20.77 23.23 2.16
C ARG A 17 -20.44 21.76 1.94
N TRP A 18 -21.46 20.91 1.79
CA TRP A 18 -21.27 19.48 1.51
C TRP A 18 -20.55 19.24 0.18
N LYS A 19 -20.92 19.95 -0.88
CA LYS A 19 -20.23 19.89 -2.18
C LYS A 19 -18.75 20.31 -2.07
N VAL A 20 -18.46 21.35 -1.28
CA VAL A 20 -17.08 21.78 -1.05
C VAL A 20 -16.28 20.69 -0.32
N ILE A 21 -16.84 20.12 0.76
CA ILE A 21 -16.21 19.02 1.51
C ILE A 21 -15.98 17.81 0.61
N GLU A 22 -16.99 17.41 -0.17
CA GLU A 22 -16.89 16.29 -1.12
C GLU A 22 -15.77 16.53 -2.14
N SER A 23 -15.69 17.74 -2.71
CA SER A 23 -14.61 18.08 -3.65
C SER A 23 -13.22 18.01 -3.01
N GLN A 24 -13.08 18.49 -1.77
CA GLN A 24 -11.84 18.44 -1.01
C GLN A 24 -11.44 17.00 -0.68
N LEU A 25 -12.40 16.16 -0.24
CA LEU A 25 -12.18 14.74 0.02
C LEU A 25 -11.76 13.99 -1.24
N MET A 26 -12.37 14.31 -2.39
CA MET A 26 -12.01 13.71 -3.66
C MET A 26 -10.61 14.13 -4.11
N THR A 27 -10.22 15.39 -3.92
CA THR A 27 -8.85 15.86 -4.19
C THR A 27 -7.85 15.17 -3.25
N LEU A 28 -8.18 15.03 -1.96
CA LEU A 28 -7.36 14.31 -0.99
C LEU A 28 -7.18 12.84 -1.38
N TYR A 29 -8.27 12.14 -1.71
CA TYR A 29 -8.27 10.73 -2.12
C TYR A 29 -7.48 10.47 -3.42
N ARG A 30 -7.44 11.45 -4.32
CA ARG A 30 -6.65 11.41 -5.55
C ARG A 30 -5.15 11.66 -5.31
N SER A 31 -4.76 12.12 -4.12
CA SER A 31 -3.35 12.30 -3.78
C SER A 31 -2.59 10.96 -3.84
N PRO A 32 -1.39 10.92 -4.43
CA PRO A 32 -0.56 9.71 -4.44
C PRO A 32 -0.17 9.25 -3.02
N PHE A 33 -0.15 10.18 -2.07
CA PHE A 33 0.24 9.92 -0.67
C PHE A 33 -0.94 9.64 0.24
N PHE A 34 -2.19 9.67 -0.26
CA PHE A 34 -3.37 9.46 0.58
C PHE A 34 -3.28 8.17 1.40
N PHE A 35 -2.97 7.04 0.76
CA PHE A 35 -2.85 5.76 1.44
C PHE A 35 -1.62 5.66 2.34
N VAL A 36 -0.57 6.45 2.09
CA VAL A 36 0.56 6.56 3.02
C VAL A 36 0.06 7.17 4.32
N PHE A 37 -0.59 8.34 4.25
CA PHE A 37 -1.13 9.01 5.43
C PHE A 37 -2.18 8.16 6.14
N LEU A 38 -3.06 7.48 5.38
CA LEU A 38 -4.05 6.58 5.95
C LEU A 38 -3.38 5.42 6.70
N TYR A 39 -2.35 4.79 6.13
CA TYR A 39 -1.60 3.74 6.80
C TYR A 39 -0.93 4.25 8.09
N LEU A 40 -0.25 5.39 8.03
CA LEU A 40 0.40 5.99 9.20
C LEU A 40 -0.63 6.29 10.31
N PHE A 41 -1.80 6.81 9.94
CA PHE A 41 -2.89 7.09 10.87
C PHE A 41 -3.44 5.79 11.50
N LEU A 42 -3.75 4.78 10.68
CA LEU A 42 -4.28 3.50 11.14
C LEU A 42 -3.29 2.78 12.06
N TYR A 43 -2.02 2.73 11.69
CA TYR A 43 -0.96 2.11 12.49
C TYR A 43 -0.73 2.89 13.79
N GLY A 44 -0.66 4.23 13.72
CA GLY A 44 -0.50 5.08 14.89
C GLY A 44 -1.66 4.91 15.88
N PHE A 45 -2.90 4.92 15.39
CA PHE A 45 -4.08 4.66 16.21
C PHE A 45 -4.03 3.27 16.83
N HIS A 46 -3.67 2.24 16.07
CA HIS A 46 -3.54 0.87 16.56
C HIS A 46 -2.49 0.73 17.67
N CYS A 47 -1.33 1.37 17.51
CA CYS A 47 -0.28 1.40 18.53
C CYS A 47 -0.70 2.14 19.80
N LEU A 48 -1.41 3.26 19.68
CA LEU A 48 -1.90 4.01 20.83
C LEU A 48 -2.99 3.23 21.57
N TRP A 49 -3.91 2.59 20.84
CA TRP A 49 -5.01 1.82 21.41
C TRP A 49 -4.53 0.58 22.18
N ASN A 50 -3.52 -0.13 21.64
CA ASN A 50 -2.99 -1.37 22.24
C ASN A 50 -1.61 -1.17 22.89
N TRP A 51 -1.33 0.03 23.39
CA TRP A 51 0.01 0.41 23.87
C TRP A 51 0.58 -0.54 24.93
N SER A 52 -0.23 -0.88 25.93
CA SER A 52 0.20 -1.78 27.03
C SER A 52 0.57 -3.18 26.55
N GLU A 53 -0.22 -3.73 25.63
CA GLU A 53 0.03 -5.03 25.01
C GLU A 53 1.33 -5.02 24.19
N PHE A 54 1.55 -3.97 23.39
CA PHE A 54 2.76 -3.83 22.59
C PHE A 54 4.02 -3.63 23.44
N MET A 55 3.94 -2.88 24.54
CA MET A 55 5.07 -2.77 25.47
C MET A 55 5.38 -4.11 26.14
N ASN A 56 4.36 -4.93 26.43
CA ASN A 56 4.58 -6.28 26.94
C ASN A 56 5.25 -7.19 25.91
N ILE A 57 4.82 -7.13 24.64
CA ILE A 57 5.45 -7.86 23.53
C ILE A 57 6.91 -7.43 23.37
N ASN A 58 7.19 -6.12 23.36
CA ASN A 58 8.56 -5.60 23.27
C ASN A 58 9.43 -6.13 24.42
N ARG A 59 8.95 -6.07 25.66
CA ARG A 59 9.68 -6.59 26.82
C ARG A 59 9.95 -8.09 26.72
N ASN A 60 8.99 -8.86 26.21
CA ASN A 60 9.19 -10.30 26.00
C ASN A 60 10.26 -10.58 24.93
N LEU A 61 10.30 -9.79 23.86
CA LEU A 61 11.35 -9.88 22.85
C LEU A 61 12.73 -9.56 23.43
N GLU A 62 12.83 -8.50 24.23
CA GLU A 62 14.06 -8.11 24.92
C GLU A 62 14.53 -9.21 25.89
N LEU A 63 13.64 -9.75 26.72
CA LEU A 63 13.95 -10.84 27.64
C LEU A 63 14.40 -12.10 26.89
N SER A 64 13.74 -12.45 25.79
CA SER A 64 14.12 -13.58 24.96
C SER A 64 15.53 -13.41 24.36
N ALA A 65 15.86 -12.20 23.93
CA ALA A 65 17.17 -11.90 23.34
C ALA A 65 18.29 -11.91 24.38
N ILE A 66 18.04 -11.38 25.59
CA ILE A 66 18.96 -11.49 26.72
C ILE A 66 19.26 -12.96 27.03
N ASN A 67 18.21 -13.80 27.08
CA ASN A 67 18.36 -15.23 27.37
C ASN A 67 19.07 -16.02 26.26
N SER A 68 18.99 -15.57 25.00
CA SER A 68 19.67 -16.22 23.86
C SER A 68 21.03 -15.59 23.52
N GLY A 69 21.43 -14.52 24.20
CA GLY A 69 22.64 -13.75 23.87
C GLY A 69 22.55 -12.98 22.54
N GLN A 70 21.35 -12.83 21.99
CA GLN A 70 21.11 -12.11 20.73
C GLN A 70 20.75 -10.65 21.00
N GLN A 71 20.85 -9.81 19.97
CA GLN A 71 20.41 -8.42 20.03
C GLN A 71 19.04 -8.27 19.38
N VAL A 72 18.15 -7.48 19.99
CA VAL A 72 16.87 -7.11 19.37
C VAL A 72 17.09 -5.92 18.44
N SER A 73 16.65 -6.07 17.20
CA SER A 73 16.63 -4.96 16.24
C SER A 73 15.58 -3.93 16.65
N LEU A 74 15.93 -2.64 16.66
CA LEU A 74 14.97 -1.56 16.92
C LEU A 74 13.73 -1.65 16.02
N TRP A 75 13.92 -2.10 14.77
CA TRP A 75 12.89 -2.19 13.74
C TRP A 75 11.85 -3.30 13.99
N SER A 76 12.12 -4.23 14.89
CA SER A 76 11.16 -5.27 15.29
C SER A 76 10.25 -4.82 16.45
N LEU A 77 10.59 -3.73 17.13
CA LEU A 77 9.85 -3.22 18.28
C LEU A 77 8.72 -2.28 17.87
N TYR A 78 7.60 -2.35 18.56
CA TYR A 78 6.54 -1.36 18.43
C TYR A 78 6.94 -0.03 19.09
N PRO A 79 6.61 1.14 18.51
CA PRO A 79 5.90 1.36 17.24
C PRO A 79 6.84 1.50 16.02
N PHE A 80 8.13 1.16 16.15
CA PHE A 80 9.14 1.41 15.12
C PHE A 80 9.00 0.53 13.87
N GLN A 81 8.21 -0.55 13.92
CA GLN A 81 7.91 -1.39 12.76
C GLN A 81 7.29 -0.62 11.58
N ILE A 82 6.70 0.56 11.84
CA ILE A 82 6.23 1.46 10.78
C ILE A 82 7.33 1.80 9.78
N VAL A 83 8.57 1.95 10.25
CA VAL A 83 9.73 2.27 9.43
C VAL A 83 10.09 1.10 8.52
N SER A 84 9.95 -0.13 9.01
CA SER A 84 10.14 -1.34 8.20
C SER A 84 9.20 -1.36 7.00
N VAL A 85 7.94 -1.00 7.17
CA VAL A 85 6.97 -0.94 6.06
C VAL A 85 7.29 0.17 5.07
N LEU A 86 7.75 1.33 5.54
CA LEU A 86 8.23 2.41 4.67
C LEU A 86 9.46 1.96 3.87
N LEU A 87 10.41 1.29 4.50
CA LEU A 87 11.61 0.75 3.86
C LEU A 87 11.25 -0.29 2.79
N VAL A 88 10.35 -1.22 3.10
CA VAL A 88 9.84 -2.21 2.14
C VAL A 88 9.16 -1.52 0.96
N GLY A 89 8.44 -0.42 1.19
CA GLY A 89 7.92 0.44 0.12
C GLY A 89 9.03 1.00 -0.76
N VAL A 90 10.09 1.58 -0.17
CA VAL A 90 11.25 2.09 -0.92
C VAL A 90 11.91 0.98 -1.74
N LEU A 91 12.11 -0.21 -1.17
CA LEU A 91 12.64 -1.37 -1.90
C LEU A 91 11.76 -1.75 -3.08
N TYR A 92 10.43 -1.74 -2.91
CA TYR A 92 9.50 -1.99 -4.00
C TYR A 92 9.66 -0.99 -5.14
N PHE A 93 9.83 0.30 -4.82
CA PHE A 93 10.14 1.33 -5.83
C PHE A 93 11.44 1.03 -6.57
N LEU A 94 12.49 0.67 -5.84
CA LEU A 94 13.79 0.40 -6.44
C LEU A 94 13.74 -0.81 -7.38
N VAL A 95 13.05 -1.89 -7.00
CA VAL A 95 12.83 -3.06 -7.85
C VAL A 95 12.04 -2.67 -9.09
N SER A 96 10.91 -1.97 -8.91
CA SER A 96 10.04 -1.53 -10.00
C SER A 96 10.78 -0.61 -10.98
N LEU A 97 11.61 0.30 -10.48
CA LEU A 97 12.44 1.19 -11.28
C LEU A 97 13.52 0.41 -12.02
N SER A 98 14.22 -0.49 -11.34
CA SER A 98 15.30 -1.30 -11.93
C SER A 98 14.78 -2.14 -13.10
N ILE A 99 13.62 -2.77 -12.93
CA ILE A 99 12.95 -3.51 -14.01
C ILE A 99 12.69 -2.57 -15.18
N ASN A 100 12.03 -1.43 -14.97
CA ASN A 100 11.73 -0.51 -16.06
C ASN A 100 12.99 0.07 -16.74
N LEU A 101 14.07 0.32 -16.00
CA LEU A 101 15.35 0.75 -16.56
C LEU A 101 15.93 -0.31 -17.50
N LEU A 102 15.90 -1.59 -17.12
CA LEU A 102 16.32 -2.70 -17.99
C LEU A 102 15.50 -2.76 -19.29
N PHE A 103 14.23 -2.37 -19.27
CA PHE A 103 13.40 -2.32 -20.48
C PHE A 103 13.55 -1.03 -21.29
N SER A 104 14.10 0.02 -20.69
CA SER A 104 14.32 1.33 -21.33
C SER A 104 15.52 1.38 -22.28
N PHE A 105 16.29 0.28 -22.45
CA PHE A 105 17.45 0.26 -23.35
C PHE A 105 17.07 0.44 -24.84
N GLY A 106 15.81 0.23 -25.23
CA GLY A 106 15.31 0.59 -26.56
C GLY A 106 15.00 2.09 -26.69
N LYS A 107 15.45 2.76 -27.77
CA LYS A 107 15.26 4.22 -27.98
C LYS A 107 13.80 4.70 -27.77
N LYS A 108 12.81 4.00 -28.33
CA LYS A 108 11.38 4.35 -28.18
C LYS A 108 10.84 4.08 -26.78
N ALA A 109 11.24 2.97 -26.15
CA ALA A 109 10.83 2.62 -24.79
C ALA A 109 11.38 3.62 -23.76
N LYS A 110 12.59 4.15 -24.00
CA LYS A 110 13.21 5.18 -23.18
C LYS A 110 12.41 6.48 -23.14
N GLU A 111 11.91 6.93 -24.29
CA GLU A 111 11.11 8.15 -24.38
C GLU A 111 9.77 8.00 -23.68
N THR A 112 9.05 6.90 -23.92
CA THR A 112 7.80 6.59 -23.22
C THR A 112 7.99 6.47 -21.71
N PHE A 113 9.10 5.89 -21.26
CA PHE A 113 9.42 5.82 -19.83
C PHE A 113 9.69 7.21 -19.25
N ARG A 114 10.50 8.02 -19.92
CA ARG A 114 10.85 9.37 -19.45
C ARG A 114 9.63 10.28 -19.32
N THR A 115 8.67 10.19 -20.23
CA THR A 115 7.44 11.00 -20.19
C THR A 115 6.48 10.55 -19.10
N ASN A 116 6.40 9.25 -18.82
CA ASN A 116 5.45 8.68 -17.85
C ASN A 116 6.02 8.45 -16.45
N ILE A 117 7.32 8.72 -16.22
CA ILE A 117 8.00 8.34 -14.98
C ILE A 117 7.34 8.94 -13.72
N THR A 118 6.89 10.19 -13.78
CA THR A 118 6.24 10.85 -12.64
C THR A 118 4.90 10.22 -12.31
N ASP A 119 4.08 9.93 -13.33
CA ASP A 119 2.77 9.29 -13.14
C ASP A 119 2.91 7.82 -12.73
N PHE A 120 3.96 7.16 -13.21
CA PHE A 120 4.39 5.85 -12.74
C PHE A 120 4.68 5.86 -11.24
N PHE A 121 5.56 6.76 -10.77
CA PHE A 121 5.89 6.86 -9.35
C PHE A 121 4.65 7.16 -8.50
N ARG A 122 3.84 8.15 -8.89
CA ARG A 122 2.62 8.52 -8.17
C ARG A 122 1.65 7.34 -8.04
N SER A 123 1.45 6.61 -9.13
CA SER A 123 0.54 5.47 -9.17
C SER A 123 1.08 4.29 -8.37
N LEU A 124 2.39 4.04 -8.45
CA LEU A 124 3.05 2.95 -7.72
C LEU A 124 3.01 3.20 -6.21
N THR A 125 3.26 4.43 -5.74
CA THR A 125 3.06 4.81 -4.32
C THR A 125 1.65 4.54 -3.88
N ARG A 126 0.68 5.02 -4.66
CA ARG A 126 -0.72 4.91 -4.29
C ARG A 126 -1.15 3.44 -4.21
N GLN A 127 -0.80 2.63 -5.20
CA GLN A 127 -1.15 1.20 -5.25
C GLN A 127 -0.47 0.39 -4.16
N PHE A 128 0.83 0.60 -3.92
CA PHE A 128 1.56 -0.12 -2.88
C PHE A 128 0.97 0.16 -1.50
N PHE A 129 0.77 1.43 -1.14
CA PHE A 129 0.22 1.76 0.18
C PHE A 129 -1.28 1.44 0.30
N GLN A 130 -2.04 1.44 -0.80
CA GLN A 130 -3.39 0.89 -0.79
C GLN A 130 -3.39 -0.60 -0.43
N PHE A 131 -2.50 -1.38 -1.06
CA PHE A 131 -2.32 -2.79 -0.73
C PHE A 131 -1.94 -2.97 0.76
N VAL A 132 -0.99 -2.19 1.26
CA VAL A 132 -0.60 -2.22 2.69
C VAL A 132 -1.78 -1.87 3.61
N CYS A 133 -2.60 -0.87 3.27
CA CYS A 133 -3.78 -0.52 4.07
C CYS A 133 -4.78 -1.68 4.12
N ILE A 134 -5.06 -2.31 2.98
CA ILE A 134 -5.98 -3.45 2.90
C ILE A 134 -5.41 -4.64 3.70
N LEU A 135 -4.11 -4.91 3.57
CA LEU A 135 -3.41 -5.96 4.32
C LEU A 135 -3.53 -5.70 5.83
N PHE A 136 -3.27 -4.46 6.26
CA PHE A 136 -3.33 -4.07 7.66
C PHE A 136 -4.74 -4.27 8.23
N ILE A 137 -5.76 -3.67 7.62
CA ILE A 137 -7.16 -3.78 8.08
C ILE A 137 -7.61 -5.24 8.03
N GLY A 138 -7.32 -5.94 6.95
CA GLY A 138 -7.72 -7.33 6.79
C GLY A 138 -7.08 -8.26 7.83
N ASN A 139 -5.82 -8.04 8.19
CA ASN A 139 -5.17 -8.80 9.28
C ASN A 139 -5.82 -8.52 10.64
N GLN A 140 -6.19 -7.26 10.93
CA GLN A 140 -6.96 -6.95 12.14
C GLN A 140 -8.32 -7.66 12.14
N CYS A 141 -9.02 -7.65 10.99
CA CYS A 141 -10.29 -8.36 10.83
C CYS A 141 -10.13 -9.87 11.02
N LEU A 142 -9.07 -10.47 10.46
CA LEU A 142 -8.77 -11.90 10.62
C LEU A 142 -8.46 -12.26 12.07
N GLY A 143 -7.84 -11.36 12.83
CA GLY A 143 -7.59 -11.53 14.27
C GLY A 143 -8.85 -11.87 15.07
N PHE A 144 -10.02 -11.33 14.70
CA PHE A 144 -11.30 -11.68 15.35
C PHE A 144 -11.70 -13.16 15.16
N PHE A 145 -11.15 -13.83 14.15
CA PHE A 145 -11.43 -15.23 13.85
C PHE A 145 -10.32 -16.18 14.32
N GLN A 146 -9.29 -15.71 15.04
CA GLN A 146 -8.10 -16.50 15.39
C GLN A 146 -8.40 -17.84 16.10
N TYR A 147 -9.49 -17.91 16.87
CA TYR A 147 -9.90 -19.10 17.61
C TYR A 147 -10.86 -20.01 16.85
N ARG A 148 -11.17 -19.70 15.58
CA ARG A 148 -12.09 -20.50 14.76
C ARG A 148 -11.31 -21.56 13.99
N ILE A 149 -11.93 -22.73 13.80
CA ILE A 149 -11.34 -23.89 13.09
C ILE A 149 -10.93 -23.51 11.65
N TYR A 150 -11.65 -22.59 11.02
CA TYR A 150 -11.41 -22.14 9.64
C TYR A 150 -10.43 -20.95 9.55
N TYR A 151 -9.81 -20.51 10.64
CA TYR A 151 -8.90 -19.34 10.64
C TYR A 151 -7.80 -19.46 9.58
N SER A 152 -7.08 -20.59 9.55
CA SER A 152 -5.99 -20.81 8.58
C SER A 152 -6.48 -20.74 7.14
N VAL A 153 -7.69 -21.24 6.85
CA VAL A 153 -8.28 -21.17 5.51
C VAL A 153 -8.61 -19.72 5.15
N LEU A 154 -9.22 -18.96 6.07
CA LEU A 154 -9.52 -17.54 5.85
C LEU A 154 -8.24 -16.71 5.62
N VAL A 155 -7.18 -16.98 6.39
CA VAL A 155 -5.88 -16.33 6.21
C VAL A 155 -5.34 -16.60 4.80
N VAL A 156 -5.29 -17.87 4.38
CA VAL A 156 -4.79 -18.22 3.04
C VAL A 156 -5.64 -17.56 1.94
N MET A 157 -6.97 -17.65 2.03
CA MET A 157 -7.86 -17.03 1.03
C MET A 157 -7.68 -15.51 0.95
N PHE A 158 -7.56 -14.83 2.10
CA PHE A 158 -7.35 -13.40 2.15
C PHE A 158 -6.00 -13.00 1.54
N TRP A 159 -4.91 -13.65 1.97
CA TRP A 159 -3.57 -13.33 1.51
C TRP A 159 -3.40 -13.61 0.02
N THR A 160 -3.89 -14.76 -0.48
CA THR A 160 -3.86 -15.08 -1.90
C THR A 160 -4.72 -14.11 -2.71
N GLY A 161 -5.95 -13.82 -2.27
CA GLY A 161 -6.82 -12.88 -2.96
C GLY A 161 -6.23 -11.47 -3.04
N LEU A 162 -5.64 -10.99 -1.95
CA LEU A 162 -5.00 -9.69 -1.88
C LEU A 162 -3.74 -9.63 -2.77
N PHE A 163 -2.95 -10.70 -2.81
CA PHE A 163 -1.79 -10.79 -3.69
C PHE A 163 -2.17 -10.80 -5.18
N LEU A 164 -3.19 -11.57 -5.56
CA LEU A 164 -3.73 -11.56 -6.93
C LEU A 164 -4.26 -10.18 -7.31
N PHE A 165 -4.97 -9.51 -6.41
CA PHE A 165 -5.41 -8.15 -6.61
C PHE A 165 -4.23 -7.20 -6.88
N PHE A 166 -3.15 -7.31 -6.11
CA PHE A 166 -1.95 -6.50 -6.30
C PHE A 166 -1.26 -6.74 -7.64
N ILE A 167 -1.18 -8.01 -8.06
CA ILE A 167 -0.67 -8.43 -9.37
C ILE A 167 -1.50 -7.80 -10.51
N ILE A 168 -2.83 -7.92 -10.44
CA ILE A 168 -3.73 -7.39 -11.47
C ILE A 168 -3.64 -5.86 -11.56
N GLN A 169 -3.63 -5.16 -10.43
CA GLN A 169 -3.53 -3.69 -10.40
C GLN A 169 -2.22 -3.18 -11.01
N ASN A 170 -1.11 -3.90 -10.79
CA ASN A 170 0.16 -3.58 -11.41
C ASN A 170 0.18 -3.86 -12.92
N GLY A 171 -0.38 -4.99 -13.35
CA GLY A 171 -0.55 -5.30 -14.78
C GLY A 171 -1.29 -4.18 -15.51
N GLU A 172 -2.44 -3.77 -14.98
CA GLU A 172 -3.24 -2.69 -15.56
C GLU A 172 -2.55 -1.31 -15.49
N LEU A 173 -1.75 -1.04 -14.46
CA LEU A 173 -0.94 0.17 -14.39
C LEU A 173 0.06 0.25 -15.55
N TYR A 174 0.84 -0.80 -15.74
CA TYR A 174 1.86 -0.85 -16.79
C TYR A 174 1.22 -0.82 -18.18
N LYS A 175 0.12 -1.53 -18.36
CA LYS A 175 -0.66 -1.48 -19.61
C LYS A 175 -1.06 -0.05 -19.95
N ARG A 176 -1.56 0.72 -18.98
CA ARG A 176 -2.03 2.10 -19.20
C ARG A 176 -0.90 3.08 -19.50
N LEU A 177 0.21 2.99 -18.78
CA LEU A 177 1.32 3.95 -18.89
C LEU A 177 2.22 3.69 -20.10
N PHE A 178 2.29 2.45 -20.58
CA PHE A 178 3.20 2.04 -21.65
C PHE A 178 2.47 1.54 -22.90
N VAL A 179 1.24 2.00 -23.15
CA VAL A 179 0.54 1.73 -24.43
C VAL A 179 1.41 2.25 -25.57
N SER A 180 1.91 1.32 -26.37
CA SER A 180 2.74 1.57 -27.56
C SER A 180 1.95 1.19 -28.81
N SER A 181 2.19 1.89 -29.92
CA SER A 181 1.71 1.46 -31.24
C SER A 181 2.32 0.13 -31.68
N ASP A 182 3.43 -0.27 -31.08
CA ASP A 182 4.05 -1.57 -31.25
C ASP A 182 3.43 -2.62 -30.31
N ARG A 183 2.78 -3.63 -30.91
CA ARG A 183 2.10 -4.72 -30.21
C ARG A 183 3.07 -5.55 -29.35
N SER A 184 4.34 -5.69 -29.75
CA SER A 184 5.34 -6.45 -29.01
C SER A 184 5.75 -5.72 -27.72
N VAL A 185 5.98 -4.41 -27.82
CA VAL A 185 6.33 -3.55 -26.69
C VAL A 185 5.16 -3.47 -25.70
N SER A 186 3.94 -3.34 -26.21
CA SER A 186 2.74 -3.34 -25.36
C SER A 186 2.55 -4.66 -24.60
N PHE A 187 2.74 -5.80 -25.25
CA PHE A 187 2.67 -7.12 -24.59
C PHE A 187 3.76 -7.29 -23.51
N LEU A 188 4.99 -6.85 -23.82
CA LEU A 188 6.11 -6.93 -22.90
C LEU A 188 5.89 -6.06 -21.65
N SER A 189 5.50 -4.79 -21.84
CA SER A 189 5.19 -3.88 -20.73
C SER A 189 4.07 -4.41 -19.84
N HIS A 190 3.02 -4.97 -20.44
CA HIS A 190 1.92 -5.57 -19.69
C HIS A 190 2.38 -6.79 -18.87
N SER A 191 3.16 -7.69 -19.48
CA SER A 191 3.73 -8.85 -18.79
C SER A 191 4.62 -8.45 -17.61
N LEU A 192 5.38 -7.37 -17.75
CA LEU A 192 6.22 -6.85 -16.68
C LEU A 192 5.43 -6.31 -15.50
N GLY A 193 4.29 -5.69 -15.76
CA GLY A 193 3.38 -5.28 -14.70
C GLY A 193 2.96 -6.45 -13.81
N TYR A 194 2.70 -7.63 -14.37
CA TYR A 194 2.39 -8.82 -13.58
C TYR A 194 3.61 -9.41 -12.86
N VAL A 195 4.76 -9.43 -13.52
CA VAL A 195 5.98 -10.05 -12.99
C VAL A 195 6.60 -9.22 -11.85
N ASN A 196 6.47 -7.89 -11.90
CA ASN A 196 7.07 -6.98 -10.90
C ASN A 196 6.67 -7.31 -9.44
N PRO A 197 5.38 -7.37 -9.06
CA PRO A 197 4.98 -7.74 -7.71
C PRO A 197 5.38 -9.17 -7.31
N ILE A 198 5.49 -10.10 -8.28
CA ILE A 198 5.96 -11.47 -8.03
C ILE A 198 7.44 -11.47 -7.66
N LEU A 199 8.27 -10.83 -8.48
CA LEU A 199 9.70 -10.68 -8.21
C LEU A 199 9.96 -9.98 -6.88
N PHE A 200 9.19 -8.93 -6.60
CA PHE A 200 9.28 -8.23 -5.33
C PHE A 200 9.00 -9.15 -4.13
N MET A 201 7.95 -9.98 -4.19
CA MET A 201 7.67 -10.96 -3.14
C MET A 201 8.82 -11.95 -2.95
N PHE A 202 9.43 -12.44 -4.04
CA PHE A 202 10.63 -13.27 -3.93
C PHE A 202 11.79 -12.53 -3.25
N PHE A 203 12.04 -11.28 -3.60
CA PHE A 203 13.07 -10.46 -2.94
C PHE A 203 12.81 -10.29 -1.45
N VAL A 204 11.57 -9.99 -1.05
CA VAL A 204 11.20 -9.87 0.37
C VAL A 204 11.36 -11.21 1.10
N LEU A 205 10.94 -12.32 0.49
CA LEU A 205 11.12 -13.65 1.07
C LEU A 205 12.60 -14.01 1.24
N VAL A 206 13.45 -13.67 0.27
CA VAL A 206 14.90 -13.86 0.40
C VAL A 206 15.45 -13.01 1.54
N LEU A 207 15.10 -11.71 1.58
CA LEU A 207 15.53 -10.80 2.66
C LEU A 207 15.05 -11.23 4.05
N ALA A 208 13.88 -11.86 4.15
CA ALA A 208 13.34 -12.33 5.42
C ALA A 208 13.95 -13.66 5.89
N ASN A 209 14.61 -14.40 5.00
CA ASN A 209 15.27 -15.69 5.30
C ASN A 209 16.80 -15.59 5.41
N VAL A 210 17.36 -14.38 5.32
CA VAL A 210 18.78 -14.07 5.54
C VAL A 210 18.93 -13.38 6.89
#